data_AF-B6K458-F1
#
_entry.id   AF-B6K458-F1
#
_cell.length_a   1.000
_cell.length_b   1.000
_cell.length_c   1.000
_cell.angle_alpha   90.00
_cell.angle_beta   90.00
_cell.angle_gamma   90.00
#
_symmetry.space_group_name_H-M   'P 1'
#
loop_
_entity.id
_entity.type
_entity.pdbx_description
1 polymer ?
#
loop_
_entity_poly.entity_id
_entity_poly.type
_entity_poly.pdbx_seq_one_letter_code
_entity_poly.pdbx_strand_id
1 'polypeptide(L)'
;MVVFRTLNEFLEETKLLLDAYPSTTKLVIRYRIHEADAYIFVKAYEIANGICLKYRTDKLAEMTHLIQMQGKFAFVMNGKDIPVEEEAKPQEVQAQVTEKPAVQKAQSSTKSQKKKKRGKRK
;
A
#
# COMPACT_ATOMS: atom_id res chain seq x y z
N MET A 1 -25.00 8.87 12.43
CA MET A 1 -24.09 8.02 11.63
C MET A 1 -24.24 8.42 10.17
N VAL A 2 -23.18 8.92 9.55
CA VAL A 2 -23.20 9.42 8.16
C VAL A 2 -22.46 8.43 7.26
N VAL A 3 -23.03 8.14 6.09
CA VAL A 3 -22.44 7.26 5.08
C VAL A 3 -22.11 8.10 3.85
N PHE A 4 -20.84 8.16 3.50
CA PHE A 4 -20.35 8.96 2.38
C PHE A 4 -20.45 8.19 1.06
N ARG A 5 -20.66 8.94 -0.02
CA ARG A 5 -20.70 8.39 -1.39
C ARG A 5 -19.36 8.55 -2.09
N THR A 6 -18.61 9.59 -1.75
CA THR A 6 -17.30 9.86 -2.33
C THR A 6 -16.19 9.66 -1.30
N LEU A 7 -15.00 9.31 -1.80
CA LEU A 7 -13.82 9.17 -0.96
C LEU A 7 -13.35 10.51 -0.38
N ASN A 8 -13.39 11.57 -1.18
CA ASN A 8 -12.86 12.88 -0.79
C ASN A 8 -13.63 13.48 0.39
N GLU A 9 -14.97 13.46 0.33
CA GLU A 9 -15.81 13.91 1.45
C GLU A 9 -15.51 13.12 2.72
N PHE A 10 -15.35 11.80 2.61
CA PHE A 10 -15.00 10.97 3.75
C PHE A 10 -13.64 11.35 4.35
N LEU A 11 -12.64 11.64 3.52
CA LEU A 11 -11.30 12.01 3.97
C LEU A 11 -11.27 13.40 4.62
N GLU A 12 -11.97 14.38 4.05
CA GLU A 12 -12.07 15.73 4.60
C GLU A 12 -12.75 15.73 5.97
N GLU A 13 -13.87 15.02 6.10
CA GLU A 13 -14.59 14.88 7.37
C GLU A 13 -13.79 14.08 8.40
N THR A 14 -13.07 13.04 7.96
CA THR A 14 -12.19 12.28 8.86
C THR A 14 -11.01 13.14 9.34
N LYS A 15 -10.47 14.00 8.49
CA LYS A 15 -9.43 14.96 8.86
C LYS A 15 -9.95 15.96 9.90
N LEU A 16 -11.12 16.55 9.65
CA LEU A 16 -11.75 17.49 10.58
C LEU A 16 -11.99 16.84 11.95
N LEU A 17 -12.44 15.59 11.95
CA LEU A 17 -12.65 14.81 13.17
C LEU A 17 -11.35 14.54 13.93
N LEU A 18 -10.26 14.22 13.22
CA LEU A 18 -8.94 13.96 13.80
C LEU A 18 -8.30 15.23 14.36
N ASP A 19 -8.44 16.37 13.68
CA ASP A 19 -7.91 17.65 14.12
C ASP A 19 -8.63 18.13 15.39
N ALA A 20 -9.95 17.91 15.48
CA ALA A 20 -10.74 18.24 16.66
C ALA A 20 -10.49 17.28 17.84
N TYR A 21 -10.33 15.99 17.56
CA TYR A 21 -10.28 14.93 18.57
C TYR A 21 -9.17 13.90 18.27
N PRO A 22 -7.89 14.26 18.42
CA PRO A 22 -6.77 13.40 18.01
C PRO A 22 -6.66 12.12 18.84
N SER A 23 -6.94 12.17 20.14
CA SER A 23 -6.75 11.03 21.05
C SER A 23 -7.95 10.07 21.11
N THR A 24 -9.17 10.59 20.94
CA THR A 24 -10.42 9.82 21.11
C THR A 24 -10.99 9.29 19.81
N THR A 25 -10.59 9.85 18.66
CA THR A 25 -10.98 9.33 17.34
C THR A 25 -10.30 7.99 17.08
N LYS A 26 -11.03 7.04 16.52
CA LYS A 26 -10.55 5.72 16.10
C LYS A 26 -10.93 5.46 14.65
N LEU A 27 -9.96 5.00 13.87
CA LEU A 27 -10.16 4.58 12.50
C LEU A 27 -10.12 3.05 12.40
N VAL A 28 -11.13 2.46 11.77
CA VAL A 28 -11.24 1.01 11.59
C VAL A 28 -11.51 0.68 10.13
N ILE A 29 -10.61 -0.10 9.55
CA ILE A 29 -10.78 -0.68 8.22
C ILE A 29 -11.16 -2.15 8.37
N ARG A 30 -12.23 -2.57 7.70
CA ARG A 30 -12.65 -3.98 7.64
C ARG A 30 -12.79 -4.41 6.19
N TYR A 31 -12.05 -5.45 5.86
CA TYR A 31 -12.13 -6.15 4.58
C TYR A 31 -13.22 -7.21 4.64
N ARG A 32 -14.05 -7.28 3.60
CA ARG A 32 -15.00 -8.37 3.41
C ARG A 32 -14.80 -8.94 2.03
N ILE A 33 -14.44 -10.20 2.00
CA ILE A 33 -14.23 -10.96 0.78
C ILE A 33 -15.33 -12.03 0.77
N HIS A 34 -16.22 -11.92 -0.20
CA HIS A 34 -17.17 -12.96 -0.56
C HIS A 34 -16.78 -13.54 -1.92
N GLU A 35 -17.24 -14.74 -2.20
CA GLU A 35 -16.92 -15.46 -3.44
C GLU A 35 -17.34 -14.69 -4.72
N ALA A 36 -18.38 -13.86 -4.63
CA ALA A 36 -18.86 -13.04 -5.74
C ALA A 36 -18.41 -11.56 -5.66
N ASP A 37 -18.25 -11.01 -4.46
CA ASP A 37 -17.98 -9.58 -4.25
C ASP A 37 -16.91 -9.37 -3.16
N ALA A 38 -15.92 -8.53 -3.46
CA ALA A 38 -14.92 -8.07 -2.49
C ALA A 38 -15.06 -6.56 -2.28
N TYR A 39 -15.18 -6.12 -1.02
CA TYR A 39 -15.30 -4.71 -0.70
C TYR A 39 -14.77 -4.41 0.71
N ILE A 40 -14.53 -3.13 0.96
CA ILE A 40 -14.01 -2.65 2.24
C ILE A 40 -14.99 -1.67 2.87
N PHE A 41 -15.08 -1.74 4.19
CA PHE A 41 -15.67 -0.68 5.00
C PHE A 41 -14.58 0.05 5.77
N VAL A 42 -14.58 1.37 5.68
CA VAL A 42 -13.81 2.24 6.55
C VAL A 42 -14.77 2.98 7.46
N LYS A 43 -14.43 3.03 8.75
CA LYS A 43 -15.21 3.73 9.77
C LYS A 43 -14.27 4.61 10.59
N ALA A 44 -14.56 5.90 10.66
CA ALA A 44 -13.98 6.79 11.65
C ALA A 44 -15.05 7.06 12.71
N TYR A 45 -14.75 6.73 13.96
CA TYR A 45 -15.67 7.00 15.06
C TYR A 45 -14.95 7.67 16.21
N GLU A 46 -15.65 8.58 16.87
CA GLU A 46 -15.18 9.26 18.05
C GLU A 46 -16.04 8.78 19.24
N ILE A 47 -15.38 8.46 20.34
CA ILE A 47 -15.97 7.69 21.45
C ILE A 47 -16.81 8.60 22.36
N ALA A 48 -16.40 9.85 22.59
CA ALA A 48 -17.04 10.75 23.55
C ALA A 48 -18.38 11.31 23.05
N ASN A 49 -18.45 11.68 21.78
CA ASN A 49 -19.60 12.34 21.13
C ASN A 49 -20.41 11.37 20.26
N GLY A 50 -19.93 10.14 20.05
CA GLY A 50 -20.63 9.13 19.25
C GLY A 50 -20.71 9.44 17.76
N ILE A 51 -19.84 10.31 17.25
CA ILE A 51 -19.75 10.61 15.82
C ILE A 51 -19.24 9.38 15.09
N CYS A 52 -19.90 8.99 14.00
CA CYS A 52 -19.56 7.81 13.20
C CYS A 52 -19.68 8.12 11.71
N LEU A 53 -18.54 8.19 11.04
CA LEU A 53 -18.38 8.35 9.60
C LEU A 53 -18.12 6.97 8.98
N LYS A 54 -18.79 6.65 7.87
CA LYS A 54 -18.58 5.38 7.16
C LYS A 54 -18.41 5.60 5.67
N TYR A 55 -17.50 4.82 5.09
CA TYR A 55 -17.30 4.74 3.65
C TYR A 55 -17.19 3.27 3.21
N ARG A 56 -17.74 2.95 2.05
CA ARG A 56 -17.63 1.63 1.42
C ARG A 56 -17.09 1.83 0.01
N THR A 57 -16.10 1.03 -0.35
CA THR A 57 -15.63 0.94 -1.73
C THR A 57 -15.27 -0.49 -2.11
N ASP A 58 -15.49 -0.79 -3.37
CA ASP A 58 -15.07 -1.97 -4.13
C ASP A 58 -13.92 -1.62 -5.10
N LYS A 59 -13.64 -0.33 -5.31
CA LYS A 59 -12.61 0.12 -6.24
C LYS A 59 -11.22 -0.01 -5.61
N LEU A 60 -10.35 -0.73 -6.30
CA LEU A 60 -8.98 -1.00 -5.84
C LEU A 60 -8.15 0.27 -5.62
N ALA A 61 -8.29 1.28 -6.50
CA ALA A 61 -7.56 2.54 -6.39
C ALA A 61 -7.93 3.30 -5.11
N GLU A 62 -9.22 3.37 -4.78
CA GLU A 62 -9.72 4.03 -3.57
C GLU A 62 -9.30 3.24 -2.30
N MET A 63 -9.33 1.91 -2.38
CA MET A 63 -8.87 1.02 -1.32
C MET A 63 -7.39 1.25 -0.97
N THR A 64 -6.49 1.21 -1.96
CA THR A 64 -5.07 1.43 -1.72
C THR A 64 -4.81 2.81 -1.12
N HIS A 65 -5.52 3.84 -1.62
CA HIS A 65 -5.42 5.19 -1.10
C HIS A 65 -5.84 5.27 0.39
N LEU A 66 -6.94 4.63 0.77
CA LEU A 66 -7.40 4.57 2.17
C LEU A 66 -6.38 3.91 3.10
N ILE A 67 -5.72 2.85 2.65
CA ILE A 67 -4.69 2.15 3.43
C ILE A 67 -3.46 3.03 3.64
N GLN A 68 -3.01 3.71 2.58
CA GLN A 68 -1.89 4.66 2.68
C GLN A 68 -2.20 5.83 3.62
N MET A 69 -3.41 6.40 3.51
CA MET A 69 -3.85 7.51 4.36
C MET A 69 -4.03 7.09 5.83
N GLN A 70 -4.42 5.86 6.12
CA GLN A 70 -4.46 5.35 7.50
C GLN A 70 -3.08 5.45 8.18
N GLY A 71 -2.00 5.17 7.46
CA GLY A 71 -0.64 5.32 7.97
C GLY A 71 -0.38 6.75 8.43
N LYS A 72 -0.76 7.75 7.62
CA LYS A 72 -0.64 9.17 7.94
C LYS A 72 -1.49 9.58 9.14
N PHE A 73 -2.73 9.12 9.21
CA PHE A 73 -3.61 9.40 10.34
C PHE A 73 -3.10 8.81 11.66
N ALA A 74 -2.39 7.68 11.63
CA ALA A 74 -1.77 7.11 12.82
C ALA A 74 -0.68 8.03 13.42
N PHE A 75 0.02 8.83 12.61
CA PHE A 75 0.95 9.84 13.13
C PHE A 75 0.18 10.96 13.85
N VAL A 76 -0.85 11.52 13.22
CA VAL A 76 -1.69 12.59 13.78
C VAL A 76 -2.34 12.16 15.10
N MET A 77 -2.89 10.94 15.16
CA MET A 77 -3.50 10.39 16.38
C MET A 77 -2.50 10.23 17.54
N ASN A 78 -1.22 10.05 17.22
CA ASN A 78 -0.13 9.95 18.20
C ASN A 78 0.52 11.32 18.50
N GLY A 79 -0.04 12.43 18.00
CA GLY A 79 0.52 13.77 18.18
C GLY A 79 1.87 13.96 17.48
N LYS A 80 2.17 13.14 16.47
CA LYS A 80 3.37 13.28 15.64
C LYS A 80 2.97 13.93 14.33
N ASP A 81 3.80 14.85 13.86
CA ASP A 81 3.65 15.40 12.52
C ASP A 81 3.71 14.27 11.49
N ILE A 82 2.84 14.36 10.49
CA ILE A 82 2.86 13.43 9.35
C ILE A 82 4.25 13.60 8.72
N PRO A 83 5.06 12.54 8.63
CA PRO A 83 6.32 12.63 7.90
C PRO A 83 5.98 13.02 6.47
N VAL A 84 6.33 14.25 6.11
CA VAL A 84 6.31 14.73 4.74
C VAL A 84 7.46 14.00 4.05
N GLU A 85 7.20 12.76 3.62
CA GLU A 85 7.96 12.24 2.49
C GLU A 85 7.70 13.23 1.36
N GLU A 86 8.73 14.00 1.00
CA GLU A 86 8.78 14.73 -0.27
C GLU A 86 8.13 13.84 -1.33
N GLU A 87 7.07 14.33 -1.96
CA GLU A 87 6.49 13.65 -3.11
C GLU A 87 7.62 13.33 -4.07
N ALA A 88 8.00 12.05 -4.15
CA ALA A 88 8.91 11.57 -5.15
C ALA A 88 8.21 11.80 -6.50
N LYS A 89 8.50 12.96 -7.08
CA LYS A 89 8.35 13.32 -8.47
C LYS A 89 8.57 12.06 -9.32
N PRO A 90 7.67 11.72 -10.26
CA PRO A 90 7.72 10.44 -10.96
C PRO A 90 9.10 10.24 -11.57
N GLN A 91 9.88 9.32 -11.00
CA GLN A 91 11.18 8.95 -11.54
C GLN A 91 10.93 8.04 -12.74
N GLU A 92 11.24 8.57 -13.92
CA GLU A 92 11.42 7.82 -15.15
C GLU A 92 12.35 6.62 -14.89
N VAL A 93 11.87 5.44 -15.26
CA VAL A 93 12.69 4.25 -15.47
C VAL A 93 13.78 4.56 -16.50
N GLN A 94 15.02 4.78 -16.05
CA GLN A 94 16.20 4.66 -16.89
C GLN A 94 16.96 3.39 -16.52
N ALA A 95 16.94 2.47 -17.46
CA ALA A 95 17.78 1.29 -17.50
C ALA A 95 19.25 1.66 -17.66
N GLN A 96 20.11 0.72 -17.23
CA GLN A 96 21.56 0.59 -17.44
C GLN A 96 22.42 1.15 -16.31
N VAL A 97 23.19 0.29 -15.64
CA VAL A 97 24.67 0.27 -15.73
C VAL A 97 25.19 -1.15 -15.43
N THR A 98 26.06 -1.58 -16.32
CA THR A 98 26.93 -2.75 -16.37
C THR A 98 28.07 -2.74 -15.33
N GLU A 99 28.59 -3.94 -15.04
CA GLU A 99 29.99 -4.26 -14.65
C GLU A 99 30.46 -4.33 -13.17
N LYS A 100 30.64 -5.59 -12.73
CA LYS A 100 31.80 -6.25 -12.04
C LYS A 100 32.89 -5.42 -11.33
N PRO A 101 33.40 -5.92 -10.18
CA PRO A 101 34.55 -6.87 -10.16
C PRO A 101 34.37 -8.06 -9.18
N ALA A 102 34.71 -9.32 -9.53
CA ALA A 102 36.00 -10.03 -9.34
C ALA A 102 36.46 -10.11 -7.85
N VAL A 103 36.80 -11.21 -7.17
CA VAL A 103 37.05 -12.65 -7.40
C VAL A 103 37.02 -13.34 -6.01
N GLN A 104 36.55 -14.59 -5.87
CA GLN A 104 37.16 -15.58 -4.96
C GLN A 104 36.79 -17.03 -5.32
N LYS A 105 37.72 -17.91 -4.96
CA LYS A 105 38.12 -19.16 -5.61
C LYS A 105 37.26 -20.39 -5.32
N ALA A 106 37.33 -21.30 -6.29
CA ALA A 106 37.39 -22.77 -6.17
C ALA A 106 36.22 -23.51 -5.51
N GLN A 107 35.51 -24.32 -6.30
CA GLN A 107 35.60 -25.78 -6.16
C GLN A 107 35.00 -26.52 -7.36
N SER A 108 35.68 -27.62 -7.64
CA SER A 108 35.55 -28.60 -8.70
C SER A 108 34.19 -29.31 -8.79
N SER A 109 33.73 -29.60 -10.00
CA SER A 109 33.10 -30.89 -10.27
C SER A 109 33.38 -31.39 -11.68
N THR A 110 33.81 -32.64 -11.71
CA THR A 110 34.25 -33.44 -12.84
C THR A 110 33.04 -34.19 -13.43
N LYS A 111 33.20 -34.66 -14.67
CA LYS A 111 32.50 -35.78 -15.35
C LYS A 111 31.17 -35.52 -16.08
N SER A 112 31.30 -35.55 -17.42
CA SER A 112 30.79 -36.61 -18.31
C SER A 112 29.28 -36.86 -18.45
N GLN A 113 28.73 -36.63 -19.65
CA GLN A 113 27.93 -37.56 -20.50
C GLN A 113 27.33 -36.79 -21.69
N LYS A 114 27.75 -37.00 -22.95
CA LYS A 114 27.33 -38.03 -23.92
C LYS A 114 25.86 -37.94 -24.39
N LYS A 115 25.57 -37.21 -25.49
CA LYS A 115 24.62 -37.60 -26.60
C LYS A 115 24.61 -36.52 -27.71
N LYS A 116 25.27 -36.72 -28.85
CA LYS A 116 24.77 -37.31 -30.12
C LYS A 116 23.61 -36.51 -30.77
N LYS A 117 23.85 -36.00 -32.00
CA LYS A 117 22.95 -35.88 -33.19
C LYS A 117 23.10 -34.48 -33.86
N ARG A 118 23.95 -34.31 -34.89
CA ARG A 118 23.74 -34.58 -36.34
C ARG A 118 23.05 -33.42 -37.09
N GLY A 119 23.81 -32.71 -37.93
CA GLY A 119 23.37 -31.81 -39.02
C GLY A 119 24.44 -30.74 -39.28
N LYS A 120 25.36 -30.82 -40.26
CA LYS A 120 25.31 -30.92 -41.74
C LYS A 120 24.89 -29.61 -42.42
N ARG A 121 25.87 -29.02 -43.15
CA ARG A 121 25.82 -27.91 -44.13
C ARG A 121 25.75 -26.51 -43.50
N LYS A 122 26.62 -25.57 -43.84
CA LYS A 122 27.09 -25.13 -45.16
C LYS A 122 28.56 -24.77 -45.13
#